data_AF-A0A6M3ZJ56-F1
#
_entry.id   AF-A0A6M3ZJ56-F1
#
_cell.length_a   1.000
_cell.length_b   1.000
_cell.length_c   1.000
_cell.angle_alpha   90.00
_cell.angle_beta   90.00
_cell.angle_gamma   90.00
#
_symmetry.space_group_name_H-M   'P 1'
#
loop_
_entity.id
_entity.type
_entity.pdbx_description
1 polymer ?
#
loop_
_entity_poly.entity_id
_entity_poly.type
_entity_poly.pdbx_seq_one_letter_code
_entity_poly.pdbx_strand_id
1 'polypeptide(L)'
;MPQQMPLRSLLAEISALTLHVQQLSRMAGEASALIDNSQMPAPIDPVSLQQAQQDAADHADDLDQTAHQVQWVELEEAIMRIFDQTFGPRLDTLERQMSMSLIAEIGPAAFVQKVLWGEEISDIALTIALERMLPALEQLVEVHPRAFLHQANSVLGRFKSN
;
A
#
# COMPACT_ATOMS: atom_id res chain seq x y z
N MET A 1 23.97 -25.50 21.80
CA MET A 1 24.88 -24.35 22.00
C MET A 1 24.96 -23.60 20.67
N PRO A 2 24.31 -22.44 20.51
CA PRO A 2 24.34 -21.69 19.25
C PRO A 2 25.74 -21.10 19.03
N GLN A 3 26.33 -21.38 17.87
CA GLN A 3 27.64 -20.86 17.48
C GLN A 3 27.53 -19.35 17.27
N GLN A 4 28.20 -18.57 18.12
CA GLN A 4 28.33 -17.13 17.93
C GLN A 4 29.26 -16.90 16.72
N MET A 5 28.69 -16.47 15.59
CA MET A 5 29.48 -16.09 14.42
C MET A 5 30.27 -14.80 14.74
N PRO A 6 31.58 -14.76 14.50
CA PRO A 6 32.38 -13.58 14.77
C PRO A 6 31.94 -12.44 13.84
N LEU A 7 31.77 -11.23 14.39
CA LEU A 7 31.32 -10.01 13.68
C LEU A 7 32.05 -9.73 12.36
N ARG A 8 33.30 -10.22 12.21
CA ARG A 8 34.09 -10.11 10.98
C ARG A 8 33.53 -10.94 9.82
N SER A 9 32.86 -12.06 10.09
CA SER A 9 32.21 -12.90 9.07
C SER A 9 30.95 -12.22 8.52
N LEU A 10 30.13 -11.65 9.40
CA LEU A 10 28.95 -10.86 9.04
C LEU A 10 29.33 -9.65 8.18
N LEU A 11 30.41 -8.95 8.53
CA LEU A 11 30.89 -7.79 7.76
C LEU A 11 31.39 -8.20 6.36
N ALA A 12 32.02 -9.37 6.24
CA ALA A 12 32.45 -9.93 4.96
C ALA A 12 31.24 -10.31 4.08
N GLU A 13 30.21 -10.93 4.63
CA GLU A 13 28.98 -11.28 3.91
C GLU A 13 28.21 -10.05 3.43
N ILE A 14 28.09 -9.01 4.27
CA ILE A 14 27.47 -7.74 3.88
C ILE A 14 28.27 -7.06 2.76
N SER A 15 29.61 -7.10 2.82
CA SER A 15 30.45 -6.54 1.77
C SER A 15 30.31 -7.30 0.43
N ALA A 16 30.23 -8.63 0.48
CA ALA A 16 30.02 -9.47 -0.69
C ALA A 16 28.64 -9.24 -1.33
N LEU A 17 27.60 -9.11 -0.49
CA LEU A 17 26.25 -8.80 -0.95
C LEU A 17 26.18 -7.43 -1.63
N THR A 18 26.87 -6.43 -1.06
CA THR A 18 26.91 -5.07 -1.61
C THR A 18 27.59 -5.04 -2.98
N LEU A 19 28.66 -5.81 -3.16
CA LEU A 19 29.34 -5.96 -4.45
C LEU A 19 28.42 -6.61 -5.50
N HIS A 20 27.66 -7.62 -5.10
CA HIS A 20 26.73 -8.32 -5.98
C HIS A 20 25.59 -7.41 -6.47
N VAL A 21 25.05 -6.58 -5.58
CA VAL A 21 24.02 -5.57 -5.92
C VAL A 21 24.58 -4.53 -6.90
N GLN A 22 25.82 -4.08 -6.70
CA GLN A 22 26.46 -3.13 -7.62
C GLN A 22 26.69 -3.74 -9.02
N GLN A 23 27.06 -5.02 -9.09
CA GLN A 23 27.18 -5.74 -10.37
C GLN A 23 25.83 -5.89 -11.07
N LEU A 24 24.77 -6.24 -10.32
CA LEU A 24 23.42 -6.36 -10.86
C LEU A 24 22.91 -5.02 -11.41
N SER A 25 23.15 -3.92 -10.71
CA SER A 25 22.81 -2.56 -11.17
C SER A 25 23.57 -2.17 -12.43
N ARG A 26 24.84 -2.57 -12.56
CA ARG A 26 25.61 -2.31 -13.79
C ARG A 26 25.06 -3.12 -14.97
N MET A 27 24.77 -4.41 -14.78
CA MET A 27 24.17 -5.25 -15.83
C MET A 27 22.78 -4.76 -16.24
N ALA A 28 21.97 -4.29 -15.30
CA ALA A 28 20.67 -3.68 -15.60
C ALA A 28 20.82 -2.40 -16.44
N GLY A 29 21.83 -1.58 -16.16
CA GLY A 29 22.15 -0.40 -16.97
C GLY A 29 22.59 -0.73 -18.39
N GLU A 30 23.43 -1.77 -18.55
CA GLU A 30 23.87 -2.26 -19.87
C GLU A 30 22.72 -2.86 -20.69
N ALA A 31 21.78 -3.57 -20.03
CA ALA A 31 20.57 -4.08 -20.67
C ALA A 31 19.62 -2.95 -21.12
N SER A 32 19.44 -1.91 -20.31
CA SER A 32 18.66 -0.73 -20.70
C SER A 32 19.27 0.01 -21.90
N ALA A 33 20.60 0.14 -21.96
CA ALA A 33 21.28 0.79 -23.08
C ALA A 33 21.17 0.01 -24.41
N LEU A 34 21.01 -1.32 -24.35
CA LEU A 34 20.75 -2.16 -25.53
C LEU A 34 19.31 -2.03 -26.03
N ILE A 35 18.35 -1.83 -25.13
CA ILE A 35 16.93 -1.60 -25.48
C ILE A 35 16.78 -0.23 -26.17
N ASP A 36 17.47 0.80 -25.67
CA ASP A 36 17.39 2.17 -26.18
C ASP A 36 17.98 2.31 -27.60
N ASN A 37 19.07 1.58 -27.91
CA ASN A 37 19.68 1.57 -29.24
C ASN A 37 18.90 0.76 -30.30
N SER A 38 17.90 -0.04 -29.90
CA SER A 38 17.16 -0.93 -30.81
C SER A 38 15.88 -0.31 -31.37
N GLN A 39 15.48 0.88 -30.91
CA GLN A 39 14.24 1.54 -31.35
C GLN A 39 14.56 2.78 -32.19
N MET A 40 14.60 2.60 -33.52
CA MET A 40 14.29 3.70 -34.44
C MET A 40 12.76 3.67 -34.66
N PRO A 41 11.98 4.66 -34.19
CA PRO A 41 10.59 4.77 -34.59
C PRO A 41 10.52 5.35 -36.01
N ALA A 42 9.64 4.79 -36.84
CA ALA A 42 9.23 5.39 -38.10
C ALA A 42 8.63 6.79 -37.86
N PRO A 43 8.64 7.71 -38.86
CA PRO A 43 8.08 9.05 -38.68
C PRO A 43 6.59 8.95 -38.36
N ILE A 44 6.20 9.38 -37.17
CA ILE A 44 4.82 9.35 -36.70
C ILE A 44 4.11 10.59 -37.27
N ASP A 45 3.04 10.37 -38.04
CA ASP A 45 2.14 11.44 -38.47
C ASP A 45 1.55 12.17 -37.24
N PRO A 46 1.52 13.51 -37.23
CA PRO A 46 1.19 14.30 -36.03
C PRO A 46 -0.26 14.11 -35.53
N VAL A 47 -1.11 13.45 -36.30
CA VAL A 47 -2.53 13.20 -35.95
C VAL A 47 -2.66 11.99 -35.00
N SER A 48 -1.73 11.03 -35.03
CA SER A 48 -1.82 9.79 -34.24
C SER A 48 -1.34 9.95 -32.79
N LEU A 49 -0.50 10.96 -32.50
CA LEU A 49 0.04 11.20 -31.15
C LEU A 49 -1.01 11.74 -30.16
N GLN A 50 -1.99 12.51 -30.65
CA GLN A 50 -3.05 13.05 -29.80
C GLN A 50 -4.09 11.98 -29.41
N GLN A 51 -4.45 11.07 -30.32
CA GLN A 51 -5.32 9.94 -30.01
C GLN A 51 -4.63 8.90 -29.10
N ALA A 52 -3.36 8.58 -29.36
CA ALA A 52 -2.60 7.66 -28.49
C ALA A 52 -2.35 8.22 -27.08
N GLN A 53 -2.22 9.55 -26.92
CA GLN A 53 -2.13 10.18 -25.59
C GLN A 53 -3.47 10.20 -24.84
N GLN A 54 -4.60 10.25 -25.54
CA GLN A 54 -5.92 10.16 -24.93
C GLN A 54 -6.24 8.73 -24.52
N ASP A 55 -5.95 7.74 -25.37
CA ASP A 55 -6.16 6.32 -25.04
C ASP A 55 -5.21 5.83 -23.92
N ALA A 56 -3.99 6.35 -23.84
CA ALA A 56 -3.05 6.03 -22.76
C ALA A 56 -3.41 6.70 -21.41
N ALA A 57 -4.06 7.86 -21.43
CA ALA A 57 -4.57 8.51 -20.22
C ALA A 57 -5.79 7.77 -19.66
N ASP A 58 -6.72 7.36 -20.53
CA ASP A 58 -7.90 6.59 -20.12
C ASP A 58 -7.53 5.17 -19.61
N HIS A 59 -6.51 4.52 -20.19
CA HIS A 59 -6.02 3.22 -19.69
C HIS A 59 -5.14 3.32 -18.43
N ALA A 60 -4.45 4.44 -18.20
CA ALA A 60 -3.68 4.65 -16.98
C ALA A 60 -4.61 4.88 -15.76
N ASP A 61 -5.71 5.62 -15.95
CA ASP A 61 -6.73 5.84 -14.91
C ASP A 61 -7.46 4.54 -14.54
N ASP A 62 -7.69 3.64 -15.50
CA ASP A 62 -8.33 2.33 -15.24
C ASP A 62 -7.40 1.38 -14.46
N LEU A 63 -6.10 1.38 -14.79
CA LEU A 63 -5.10 0.59 -14.07
C LEU A 63 -4.90 1.08 -12.63
N ASP A 64 -4.93 2.40 -12.41
CA ASP A 64 -4.82 2.98 -11.08
C ASP A 64 -6.09 2.68 -10.26
N GLN A 65 -7.29 2.85 -10.82
CA GLN A 65 -8.55 2.49 -10.18
C GLN A 65 -8.63 1.00 -9.80
N THR A 66 -8.15 0.12 -10.68
CA THR A 66 -8.13 -1.33 -10.40
C THR A 66 -7.17 -1.67 -9.26
N ALA A 67 -5.98 -1.06 -9.24
CA ALA A 67 -5.00 -1.24 -8.17
C ALA A 67 -5.52 -0.74 -6.81
N HIS A 68 -6.25 0.38 -6.81
CA HIS A 68 -6.92 0.90 -5.63
C HIS A 68 -7.99 -0.06 -5.10
N GLN A 69 -8.81 -0.61 -5.99
CA GLN A 69 -9.89 -1.50 -5.61
C GLN A 69 -9.35 -2.83 -5.03
N VAL A 70 -8.28 -3.37 -5.61
CA VAL A 70 -7.62 -4.57 -5.07
C VAL A 70 -7.05 -4.30 -3.69
N GLN A 71 -6.36 -3.17 -3.50
CA GLN A 71 -5.79 -2.79 -2.22
C GLN A 71 -6.86 -2.51 -1.15
N TRP A 72 -8.02 -2.00 -1.56
CA TRP A 72 -9.18 -1.78 -0.69
C TRP A 72 -9.75 -3.10 -0.16
N VAL A 73 -9.96 -4.08 -1.05
CA VAL A 73 -10.47 -5.42 -0.69
C VAL A 73 -9.47 -6.14 0.24
N GLU A 74 -8.18 -6.10 -0.07
CA GLU A 74 -7.14 -6.70 0.77
C GLU A 74 -7.12 -6.11 2.18
N LEU A 75 -7.27 -4.77 2.29
CA LEU A 75 -7.28 -4.09 3.58
C LEU A 75 -8.54 -4.42 4.38
N GLU A 76 -9.70 -4.48 3.73
CA GLU A 76 -10.95 -4.87 4.37
C GLU A 76 -10.87 -6.31 4.91
N GLU A 77 -10.39 -7.26 4.11
CA GLU A 77 -10.18 -8.64 4.56
C GLU A 77 -9.20 -8.74 5.74
N ALA A 78 -8.13 -7.94 5.72
CA ALA A 78 -7.17 -7.89 6.81
C ALA A 78 -7.79 -7.33 8.10
N ILE A 79 -8.60 -6.28 8.01
CA ILE A 79 -9.34 -5.73 9.15
C ILE A 79 -10.32 -6.76 9.71
N MET A 80 -11.03 -7.49 8.83
CA MET A 80 -11.95 -8.55 9.25
C MET A 80 -11.23 -9.68 9.98
N ARG A 81 -10.04 -10.06 9.54
CA ARG A 81 -9.19 -11.04 10.22
C ARG A 81 -8.80 -10.54 11.62
N ILE A 82 -8.52 -9.25 11.78
CA ILE A 82 -8.24 -8.65 13.09
C ILE A 82 -9.47 -8.71 13.99
N PHE A 83 -10.67 -8.38 13.48
CA PHE A 83 -11.92 -8.53 14.24
C PHE A 83 -12.10 -9.96 14.75
N ASP A 84 -11.89 -10.95 13.89
CA ASP A 84 -12.06 -12.36 14.24
C ASP A 84 -11.03 -12.83 15.29
N GLN A 85 -9.80 -12.31 15.22
CA GLN A 85 -8.75 -12.58 16.22
C GLN A 85 -9.05 -11.92 17.58
N THR A 86 -9.58 -10.70 17.57
CA THR A 86 -9.79 -9.91 18.80
C THR A 86 -11.08 -10.28 19.53
N PHE A 87 -12.17 -10.54 18.80
CA PHE A 87 -13.52 -10.78 19.37
C PHE A 87 -14.09 -12.17 19.08
N GLY A 88 -13.39 -12.98 18.29
CA GLY A 88 -13.88 -14.28 17.82
C GLY A 88 -14.76 -14.16 16.56
N PRO A 89 -15.20 -15.30 16.00
CA PRO A 89 -15.88 -15.35 14.69
C PRO A 89 -17.34 -14.89 14.71
N ARG A 90 -17.79 -14.23 15.79
CA ARG A 90 -19.19 -13.80 15.92
C ARG A 90 -19.39 -12.55 15.07
N LEU A 91 -20.26 -12.67 14.07
CA LEU A 91 -20.54 -11.59 13.13
C LEU A 91 -21.60 -10.60 13.66
N ASP A 92 -22.33 -11.00 14.70
CA ASP A 92 -23.58 -10.34 15.13
C ASP A 92 -23.36 -9.30 16.22
N THR A 93 -22.11 -8.97 16.54
CA THR A 93 -21.81 -7.96 17.57
C THR A 93 -22.09 -6.55 17.02
N LEU A 94 -22.69 -5.71 17.85
CA LEU A 94 -23.05 -4.33 17.48
C LEU A 94 -21.80 -3.55 17.06
N GLU A 95 -20.68 -3.77 17.75
CA GLU A 95 -19.41 -3.11 17.49
C GLU A 95 -18.85 -3.45 16.11
N ARG A 96 -19.00 -4.70 15.67
CA ARG A 96 -18.59 -5.14 14.33
C ARG A 96 -19.51 -4.54 13.28
N GLN A 97 -20.83 -4.53 13.50
CA GLN A 97 -21.79 -3.92 12.58
C GLN A 97 -21.52 -2.41 12.40
N MET A 98 -21.31 -1.68 13.49
CA MET A 98 -20.97 -0.26 13.44
C MET A 98 -19.63 -0.02 12.73
N SER A 99 -18.63 -0.85 13.01
CA SER A 99 -17.33 -0.76 12.33
C SER A 99 -17.44 -1.02 10.83
N MET A 100 -18.21 -2.02 10.42
CA MET A 100 -18.46 -2.32 9.01
C MET A 100 -19.20 -1.19 8.31
N SER A 101 -20.18 -0.58 8.98
CA SER A 101 -20.88 0.59 8.46
C SER A 101 -19.91 1.76 8.24
N LEU A 102 -19.00 2.02 9.19
CA LEU A 102 -17.98 3.06 9.04
C LEU A 102 -17.02 2.74 7.89
N ILE A 103 -16.53 1.50 7.79
CA ILE A 103 -15.64 1.09 6.69
C ILE A 103 -16.33 1.27 5.33
N ALA A 104 -17.61 0.94 5.21
CA ALA A 104 -18.37 1.15 3.98
C ALA A 104 -18.56 2.64 3.64
N GLU A 105 -18.64 3.52 4.64
CA GLU A 105 -18.84 4.96 4.45
C GLU A 105 -17.54 5.70 4.09
N ILE A 106 -16.46 5.47 4.84
CA ILE A 106 -15.20 6.24 4.72
C ILE A 106 -14.05 5.45 4.11
N GLY A 107 -14.21 4.13 3.98
CA GLY A 107 -13.16 3.22 3.53
C GLY A 107 -12.33 2.63 4.69
N PRO A 108 -11.69 1.48 4.46
CA PRO A 108 -10.95 0.73 5.48
C PRO A 108 -9.70 1.48 5.95
N ALA A 109 -8.99 2.17 5.04
CA ALA A 109 -7.81 2.93 5.42
C ALA A 109 -8.17 4.18 6.25
N ALA A 110 -9.23 4.94 5.87
CA ALA A 110 -9.73 6.04 6.69
C ALA A 110 -10.19 5.57 8.07
N PHE A 111 -10.89 4.43 8.13
CA PHE A 111 -11.34 3.83 9.38
C PHE A 111 -10.15 3.57 10.31
N VAL A 112 -9.13 2.87 9.85
CA VAL A 112 -7.93 2.57 10.65
C VAL A 112 -7.23 3.85 11.12
N GLN A 113 -7.11 4.85 10.23
CA GLN A 113 -6.55 6.16 10.57
C GLN A 113 -7.37 6.87 11.65
N LYS A 114 -8.70 6.84 11.55
CA LYS A 114 -9.63 7.43 12.51
C LYS A 114 -9.45 6.79 13.90
N VAL A 115 -9.33 5.47 13.93
CA VAL A 115 -9.13 4.70 15.17
C VAL A 115 -7.76 4.96 15.80
N LEU A 116 -6.69 4.99 15.01
CA LEU A 116 -5.32 5.17 15.53
C LEU A 116 -4.99 6.61 15.92
N TRP A 117 -5.55 7.61 15.23
CA TRP A 117 -5.21 9.02 15.43
C TRP A 117 -6.26 9.82 16.19
N GLY A 118 -7.28 9.14 16.73
CA GLY A 118 -8.13 9.70 17.79
C GLY A 118 -9.17 10.70 17.32
N GLU A 119 -9.71 10.56 16.11
CA GLU A 119 -10.97 11.26 15.79
C GLU A 119 -12.10 10.64 16.62
N GLU A 120 -12.95 11.49 17.20
CA GLU A 120 -14.03 11.06 18.10
C GLU A 120 -14.90 9.97 17.46
N ILE A 121 -14.81 8.76 18.02
CA ILE A 121 -15.76 7.70 17.77
C ILE A 121 -16.97 8.01 18.65
N SER A 122 -18.14 8.14 18.03
CA SER A 122 -19.35 8.65 18.70
C SER A 122 -19.91 7.73 19.78
N ASP A 123 -19.44 6.48 19.87
CA ASP A 123 -19.96 5.45 20.77
C ASP A 123 -18.85 4.92 21.69
N ILE A 124 -19.07 5.00 23.01
CA ILE A 124 -18.10 4.59 24.05
C ILE A 124 -17.84 3.08 24.02
N ALA A 125 -18.87 2.25 23.76
CA ALA A 125 -18.70 0.80 23.69
C ALA A 125 -17.88 0.40 22.46
N LEU A 126 -18.12 1.08 21.33
CA LEU A 126 -17.30 0.94 20.13
C LEU A 126 -15.85 1.36 20.37
N THR A 127 -15.61 2.49 21.04
CA THR A 127 -14.26 2.96 21.39
C THR A 127 -13.51 1.92 22.23
N ILE A 128 -14.12 1.41 23.30
CA ILE A 128 -13.50 0.39 24.16
C ILE A 128 -13.21 -0.90 23.39
N ALA A 129 -14.10 -1.30 22.47
CA ALA A 129 -13.86 -2.45 21.62
C ALA A 129 -12.65 -2.19 20.70
N LEU A 130 -12.63 -1.06 19.98
CA LEU A 130 -11.57 -0.72 19.04
C LEU A 130 -10.20 -0.51 19.71
N GLU A 131 -10.16 -0.05 20.96
CA GLU A 131 -8.92 0.03 21.76
C GLU A 131 -8.21 -1.33 21.83
N ARG A 132 -8.96 -2.44 21.90
CA ARG A 132 -8.38 -3.79 21.94
C ARG A 132 -7.78 -4.24 20.61
N MET A 133 -8.16 -3.58 19.51
CA MET A 133 -7.62 -3.86 18.17
C MET A 133 -6.38 -3.02 17.85
N LEU A 134 -6.09 -1.95 18.60
CA LEU A 134 -5.01 -1.01 18.31
C LEU A 134 -3.68 -1.68 17.96
N PRO A 135 -3.15 -2.66 18.73
CA PRO A 135 -1.86 -3.27 18.42
C PRO A 135 -1.85 -4.00 17.08
N ALA A 136 -2.97 -4.60 16.69
CA ALA A 136 -3.10 -5.31 15.43
C ALA A 136 -3.29 -4.34 14.25
N LEU A 137 -3.98 -3.23 14.48
CA LEU A 137 -4.11 -2.15 13.50
C LEU A 137 -2.78 -1.43 13.26
N GLU A 138 -1.96 -1.23 14.28
CA GLU A 138 -0.59 -0.70 14.14
C GLU A 138 0.26 -1.60 13.23
N GLN A 139 0.22 -2.92 13.45
CA GLN A 139 0.91 -3.89 12.57
C GLN A 139 0.37 -3.86 11.14
N LEU A 140 -0.95 -3.68 10.98
CA LEU A 140 -1.55 -3.56 9.65
C LEU A 140 -0.97 -2.35 8.88
N VAL A 141 -0.76 -1.23 9.55
CA VAL A 141 -0.14 -0.03 8.96
C VAL A 141 1.31 -0.28 8.56
N GLU A 142 2.06 -1.03 9.38
CA GLU A 142 3.44 -1.42 9.06
C GLU A 142 3.53 -2.33 7.82
N VAL A 143 2.57 -3.23 7.64
CA VAL A 143 2.55 -4.18 6.51
C VAL A 143 2.06 -3.51 5.22
N HIS A 144 1.15 -2.53 5.31
CA HIS A 144 0.54 -1.88 4.15
C HIS A 144 0.78 -0.36 4.07
N PRO A 145 2.02 0.14 4.16
CA PRO A 145 2.29 1.58 4.26
C PRO A 145 1.83 2.37 3.03
N ARG A 146 1.83 1.73 1.85
CA ARG A 146 1.39 2.35 0.60
C ARG A 146 -0.10 2.69 0.60
N ALA A 147 -0.95 1.85 1.19
CA ALA A 147 -2.39 2.08 1.25
C ALA A 147 -2.72 3.36 2.04
N PHE A 148 -2.04 3.54 3.17
CA PHE A 148 -2.26 4.70 4.05
C PHE A 148 -1.63 5.99 3.50
N LEU A 149 -0.46 5.89 2.86
CA LEU A 149 0.19 7.05 2.23
C LEU A 149 -0.56 7.55 0.99
N HIS A 150 -1.13 6.64 0.20
CA HIS A 150 -1.88 7.04 -0.99
C HIS A 150 -3.14 7.82 -0.62
N GLN A 151 -3.84 7.40 0.44
CA GLN A 151 -4.98 8.14 0.96
C GLN A 151 -4.60 9.51 1.54
N ALA A 152 -3.48 9.61 2.27
CA ALA A 152 -2.99 10.91 2.74
C ALA A 152 -2.67 11.86 1.57
N ASN A 153 -2.06 11.33 0.51
CA ASN A 153 -1.77 12.10 -0.70
C ASN A 153 -3.03 12.50 -1.46
N SER A 154 -4.07 11.66 -1.52
CA SER A 154 -5.33 12.02 -2.18
C SER A 154 -6.08 13.12 -1.43
N VAL A 155 -6.05 13.11 -0.10
CA VAL A 155 -6.59 14.20 0.73
C VAL A 155 -5.80 15.50 0.51
N LEU A 156 -4.47 15.45 0.53
CA LEU A 156 -3.62 16.63 0.28
C LEU A 156 -3.75 17.16 -1.15
N GLY A 157 -3.94 16.28 -2.14
CA GLY A 157 -4.19 16.65 -3.53
C GLY A 157 -5.44 17.51 -3.69
N ARG A 158 -6.52 17.20 -2.94
CA ARG A 158 -7.76 18.00 -2.94
C ARG A 158 -7.55 19.43 -2.42
N PHE A 159 -6.59 19.65 -1.53
CA PHE A 159 -6.25 20.99 -1.03
C PHE A 159 -5.32 21.77 -1.98
N LYS A 160 -4.57 21.08 -2.85
CA LYS A 160 -3.66 21.71 -3.81
C LYS A 160 -4.38 22.21 -5.07
N SER A 161 -5.61 21.75 -5.29
CA SER A 161 -6.47 22.14 -6.42
C SER A 161 -7.43 23.31 -6.11
N ASN A 162 -7.33 23.92 -4.92
CA ASN A 162 -8.02 25.17 -4.56
C ASN A 162 -7.02 26.32 -4.44
#